data_AF-A0A832HMV6-F1
#
_entry.id   AF-A0A832HMV6-F1
#
_cell.length_a   1.000
_cell.length_b   1.000
_cell.length_c   1.000
_cell.angle_alpha   90.00
_cell.angle_beta   90.00
_cell.angle_gamma   90.00
#
_symmetry.space_group_name_H-M   'P 1'
#
loop_
_entity.id
_entity.type
_entity.pdbx_description
1 polymer ?
#
loop_
_entity_poly.entity_id
_entity_poly.type
_entity_poly.pdbx_seq_one_letter_code
_entity_poly.pdbx_strand_id
1 'polypeptide(L)'
;MPTITHMPSPAAQQRVFDRLNAPVKNRDDILRLFVTDLGFDRVEQPIPAREDTFGRGQALDLAKQCRPLRLAGHDGFQIIYAELEGDRLDYTRQRILATKLLETFPDALFIFARKDTLDRPEGAEMHIVNVKSGADGSRRVFRRFKLGPGERYRTASERLALLDITETPDICPLDLRHRLDAAFDVEAVTKRFFEDYKQVFANLQARLYKVSKDNVWAHDYALQLLNRMMFLYFIQRKRWLGGNPSFIADFWRAYKDQRQPKDSFFDRWLKVLFFEAFNKKFHGGHRHFPDDIRAALAQAPYLNGGLFTENRLDDAHDPELTDDFFTLLFDQFDGSEPGFLERYNFTIAESTPLDMEVAVDPEMIGKVYESLVNITSEGLTEDDLRGTAGIFYTPRVEIDLMCRLSLADALANRIGTDHKPLLYDVIFAYDPADKEAADRALADRNLWPELNRHLRDVTVCDPACGSGSFLVGMLLVLDDLQARANTQLGLDETPYERRRRIIGEQLYGVDVMDWAVHVAELRLWLQLVVETE
;
A
#
# COMPACT_ATOMS: atom_id res chain seq x y z
N MET A 1 4.42 -28.58 -13.83
CA MET A 1 3.10 -29.26 -13.82
C MET A 1 2.04 -28.21 -14.07
N PRO A 2 0.99 -28.48 -14.84
CA PRO A 2 0.16 -27.43 -15.40
C PRO A 2 -0.63 -26.76 -14.28
N THR A 3 -0.29 -25.51 -13.99
CA THR A 3 -1.09 -24.59 -13.19
C THR A 3 -2.38 -24.35 -13.98
N ILE A 4 -3.41 -25.16 -13.72
CA ILE A 4 -4.77 -24.78 -14.11
C ILE A 4 -5.14 -23.67 -13.14
N THR A 5 -4.73 -22.45 -13.45
CA THR A 5 -5.34 -21.25 -12.89
C THR A 5 -6.79 -21.27 -13.34
N HIS A 6 -7.65 -21.86 -12.51
CA HIS A 6 -9.09 -21.74 -12.67
C HIS A 6 -9.42 -20.26 -12.60
N MET A 7 -9.54 -19.62 -13.75
CA MET A 7 -10.05 -18.26 -13.84
C MET A 7 -11.51 -18.32 -13.38
N PRO A 8 -11.92 -17.49 -12.40
CA PRO A 8 -13.30 -17.48 -11.95
C PRO A 8 -14.20 -17.07 -13.11
N SER A 9 -15.40 -17.64 -13.19
CA SER A 9 -16.33 -17.29 -14.25
C SER A 9 -16.68 -15.79 -14.17
N PRO A 10 -17.00 -15.12 -15.29
CA PRO A 10 -17.44 -13.72 -15.26
C PRO A 10 -18.63 -13.50 -14.31
N ALA A 11 -19.50 -14.50 -14.20
CA ALA A 11 -20.61 -14.49 -13.25
C ALA A 11 -20.13 -14.51 -11.79
N ALA A 12 -19.13 -15.32 -11.45
CA ALA A 12 -18.51 -15.34 -10.13
C ALA A 12 -17.88 -14.00 -9.76
N GLN A 13 -17.11 -13.42 -10.68
CA GLN A 13 -16.49 -12.12 -10.49
C GLN A 13 -17.54 -11.02 -10.27
N GLN A 14 -18.63 -11.03 -11.06
CA GLN A 14 -19.70 -10.05 -10.91
C GLN A 14 -20.43 -10.20 -9.58
N ARG A 15 -20.73 -11.44 -9.13
CA ARG A 15 -21.36 -11.67 -7.81
C ARG A 15 -20.54 -11.09 -6.67
N VAL A 16 -19.23 -11.39 -6.64
CA VAL A 16 -18.32 -10.88 -5.60
C VAL A 16 -18.21 -9.36 -5.69
N PHE A 17 -18.15 -8.81 -6.90
CA PHE A 17 -18.13 -7.36 -7.12
C PHE A 17 -19.40 -6.69 -6.59
N ASP A 18 -20.58 -7.20 -6.92
CA ASP A 18 -21.85 -6.64 -6.44
C ASP A 18 -21.95 -6.69 -4.91
N ARG A 19 -21.43 -7.77 -4.28
CA ARG A 19 -21.36 -7.90 -2.82
C ARG A 19 -20.47 -6.83 -2.18
N LEU A 20 -19.26 -6.62 -2.72
CA LEU A 20 -18.28 -5.71 -2.14
C LEU A 20 -18.54 -4.25 -2.51
N ASN A 21 -19.19 -3.99 -3.65
CA ASN A 21 -19.56 -2.65 -4.07
C ASN A 21 -20.72 -2.07 -3.22
N ALA A 22 -21.44 -2.92 -2.49
CA ALA A 22 -22.33 -2.49 -1.41
C ALA A 22 -21.54 -2.31 -0.09
N PRO A 23 -21.91 -1.35 0.78
CA PRO A 23 -21.27 -1.21 2.08
C PRO A 23 -21.35 -2.51 2.88
N VAL A 24 -20.20 -3.11 3.19
CA VAL A 24 -20.09 -4.25 4.09
C VAL A 24 -20.20 -3.73 5.52
N LYS A 25 -21.31 -4.00 6.20
CA LYS A 25 -21.63 -3.35 7.48
C LYS A 25 -21.29 -4.20 8.68
N ASN A 26 -21.41 -5.51 8.56
CA ASN A 26 -21.25 -6.40 9.69
C ASN A 26 -20.80 -7.80 9.29
N ARG A 27 -20.68 -8.65 10.31
CA ARG A 27 -20.31 -10.06 10.19
C ARG A 27 -21.23 -10.83 9.22
N ASP A 28 -22.52 -10.52 9.16
CA ASP A 28 -23.46 -11.27 8.32
C ASP A 28 -23.23 -10.99 6.82
N ASP A 29 -22.81 -9.77 6.46
CA ASP A 29 -22.43 -9.44 5.09
C ASP A 29 -21.19 -10.22 4.65
N ILE A 30 -20.20 -10.34 5.53
CA ILE A 30 -19.01 -11.17 5.31
C ILE A 30 -19.39 -12.66 5.24
N LEU A 31 -20.28 -13.13 6.12
CA LEU A 31 -20.74 -14.51 6.10
C LEU A 31 -21.39 -14.83 4.74
N ARG A 32 -22.20 -13.92 4.20
CA ARG A 32 -22.80 -14.06 2.85
C ARG A 32 -21.74 -14.10 1.76
N LEU A 33 -20.72 -13.25 1.82
CA LEU A 33 -19.61 -13.28 0.87
C LEU A 33 -18.99 -14.68 0.80
N PHE A 34 -18.61 -15.26 1.93
CA PHE A 34 -17.93 -16.55 1.92
C PHE A 34 -18.88 -17.73 1.68
N VAL A 35 -20.06 -17.74 2.28
CA VAL A 35 -20.98 -18.89 2.19
C VAL A 35 -21.80 -18.84 0.91
N THR A 36 -22.45 -17.71 0.62
CA THR A 36 -23.36 -17.59 -0.52
C THR A 36 -22.63 -17.33 -1.82
N ASP A 37 -21.66 -16.41 -1.83
CA ASP A 37 -21.05 -15.94 -3.07
C ASP A 37 -19.81 -16.76 -3.47
N LEU A 38 -19.09 -17.35 -2.49
CA LEU A 38 -17.87 -18.15 -2.72
C LEU A 38 -18.04 -19.66 -2.44
N GLY A 39 -19.14 -20.09 -1.83
CA GLY A 39 -19.48 -21.51 -1.68
C GLY A 39 -18.88 -22.24 -0.46
N PHE A 40 -18.38 -21.52 0.55
CA PHE A 40 -17.88 -22.14 1.80
C PHE A 40 -19.01 -22.63 2.71
N ASP A 41 -18.70 -23.59 3.58
CA ASP A 41 -19.64 -24.11 4.57
C ASP A 41 -19.81 -23.13 5.75
N ARG A 42 -21.06 -22.92 6.16
CA ARG A 42 -21.39 -22.10 7.35
C ARG A 42 -20.97 -22.84 8.63
N VAL A 43 -20.18 -22.20 9.49
CA VAL A 43 -19.68 -22.80 10.75
C VAL A 43 -20.21 -22.05 11.98
N GLU A 44 -19.97 -20.74 12.06
CA GLU A 44 -20.33 -19.86 13.19
C GLU A 44 -20.07 -20.44 14.61
N GLN A 45 -18.88 -21.00 14.82
CA GLN A 45 -18.49 -21.60 16.09
C GLN A 45 -17.51 -20.72 16.87
N PRO A 46 -17.81 -20.29 18.11
CA PRO A 46 -16.87 -19.50 18.93
C PRO A 46 -15.60 -20.27 19.23
N ILE A 47 -14.45 -19.59 19.20
CA ILE A 47 -13.16 -20.10 19.65
C ILE A 47 -12.98 -19.65 21.10
N PRO A 48 -13.03 -20.57 22.10
CA PRO A 48 -12.91 -20.20 23.50
C PRO A 48 -11.57 -19.53 23.81
N ALA A 49 -11.58 -18.36 24.44
CA ALA A 49 -10.37 -17.66 24.88
C ALA A 49 -9.77 -18.34 26.13
N ARG A 50 -9.06 -19.45 25.93
CA ARG A 50 -8.47 -20.30 26.97
C ARG A 50 -6.94 -20.43 26.78
N GLU A 51 -6.23 -20.74 27.86
CA GLU A 51 -4.77 -20.91 27.85
C GLU A 51 -4.30 -22.03 26.92
N ASP A 52 -5.11 -23.08 26.73
CA ASP A 52 -4.81 -24.18 25.80
C ASP A 52 -4.75 -23.73 24.33
N THR A 53 -5.55 -22.73 23.96
CA THR A 53 -5.69 -22.22 22.59
C THR A 53 -4.79 -21.01 22.36
N PHE A 54 -4.71 -20.09 23.33
CA PHE A 54 -4.00 -18.82 23.18
C PHE A 54 -2.73 -18.68 24.02
N GLY A 55 -2.36 -19.71 24.79
CA GLY A 55 -1.22 -19.62 25.71
C GLY A 55 -1.46 -18.59 26.82
N ARG A 56 -0.38 -18.10 27.43
CA ARG A 56 -0.40 -17.01 28.41
C ARG A 56 0.12 -15.72 27.76
N GLY A 57 -0.36 -14.57 28.26
CA GLY A 57 0.08 -13.24 27.82
C GLY A 57 -0.85 -12.60 26.80
N GLN A 58 -0.28 -11.73 25.96
CA GLN A 58 -1.03 -10.77 25.13
C GLN A 58 -2.07 -11.43 24.20
N ALA A 59 -1.76 -12.58 23.60
CA ALA A 59 -2.69 -13.27 22.70
C ALA A 59 -3.98 -13.71 23.40
N LEU A 60 -3.88 -14.22 24.64
CA LEU A 60 -5.04 -14.61 25.44
C LEU A 60 -5.88 -13.40 25.85
N ASP A 61 -5.22 -12.31 26.23
CA ASP A 61 -5.90 -11.08 26.65
C ASP A 61 -6.63 -10.44 25.47
N LEU A 62 -6.01 -10.41 24.28
CA LEU A 62 -6.67 -10.01 23.04
C LEU A 62 -7.85 -10.93 22.71
N ALA A 63 -7.68 -12.25 22.78
CA ALA A 63 -8.75 -13.21 22.48
C ALA A 63 -9.98 -13.04 23.38
N LYS A 64 -9.79 -12.70 24.66
CA LYS A 64 -10.89 -12.41 25.59
C LYS A 64 -11.69 -11.16 25.19
N GLN A 65 -11.02 -10.16 24.61
CA GLN A 65 -11.62 -8.92 24.15
C GLN A 65 -12.34 -9.10 22.81
N CYS A 66 -11.68 -9.73 21.83
CA CYS A 66 -12.16 -9.81 20.45
C CYS A 66 -13.06 -11.01 20.15
N ARG A 67 -13.11 -12.01 21.06
CA ARG A 67 -13.95 -13.22 21.00
C ARG A 67 -13.98 -13.87 19.61
N PRO A 68 -12.84 -14.43 19.16
CA PRO A 68 -12.70 -14.95 17.81
C PRO A 68 -13.70 -16.07 17.51
N LEU A 69 -14.13 -16.16 16.26
CA LEU A 69 -15.20 -17.03 15.78
C LEU A 69 -14.77 -17.71 14.48
N ARG A 70 -14.96 -19.03 14.37
CA ARG A 70 -14.93 -19.72 13.07
C ARG A 70 -16.19 -19.38 12.32
N LEU A 71 -16.11 -18.50 11.34
CA LEU A 71 -17.23 -17.96 10.60
C LEU A 71 -17.74 -18.96 9.55
N ALA A 72 -16.83 -19.42 8.71
CA ALA A 72 -17.06 -20.38 7.64
C ALA A 72 -15.83 -21.30 7.48
N GLY A 73 -15.93 -22.34 6.66
CA GLY A 73 -14.81 -23.23 6.38
C GLY A 73 -15.08 -24.16 5.22
N HIS A 74 -14.08 -24.94 4.83
CA HIS A 74 -14.21 -25.97 3.80
C HIS A 74 -13.07 -26.99 3.94
N ASP A 75 -13.38 -28.29 4.03
CA ASP A 75 -12.42 -29.40 4.13
C ASP A 75 -11.17 -29.10 5.00
N GLY A 76 -11.41 -28.70 6.26
CA GLY A 76 -10.35 -28.36 7.22
C GLY A 76 -9.86 -26.91 7.17
N PHE A 77 -10.00 -26.21 6.04
CA PHE A 77 -9.75 -24.77 5.92
C PHE A 77 -10.77 -23.96 6.72
N GLN A 78 -10.31 -22.92 7.42
CA GLN A 78 -11.13 -22.09 8.30
C GLN A 78 -11.11 -20.62 7.88
N ILE A 79 -12.26 -19.96 7.99
CA ILE A 79 -12.37 -18.51 7.92
C ILE A 79 -12.68 -18.02 9.33
N ILE A 80 -11.75 -17.29 9.93
CA ILE A 80 -11.83 -16.87 11.33
C ILE A 80 -12.09 -15.37 11.41
N TYR A 81 -13.16 -14.99 12.09
CA TYR A 81 -13.58 -13.61 12.30
C TYR A 81 -13.25 -13.14 13.73
N ALA A 82 -12.77 -11.90 13.87
CA ALA A 82 -12.53 -11.27 15.15
C ALA A 82 -12.82 -9.75 15.10
N GLU A 83 -13.40 -9.22 16.17
CA GLU A 83 -13.70 -7.79 16.30
C GLU A 83 -12.64 -7.11 17.16
N LEU A 84 -11.93 -6.13 16.59
CA LEU A 84 -10.90 -5.39 17.31
C LEU A 84 -11.42 -4.03 17.78
N GLU A 85 -11.14 -3.70 19.03
CA GLU A 85 -11.34 -2.37 19.60
C GLU A 85 -10.13 -1.49 19.30
N GLY A 86 -10.37 -0.19 19.09
CA GLY A 86 -9.34 0.81 18.80
C GLY A 86 -9.85 1.89 17.86
N ASP A 87 -9.05 2.94 17.73
CA ASP A 87 -9.17 4.00 16.72
C ASP A 87 -8.90 3.48 15.30
N ARG A 88 -8.07 2.44 15.16
CA ARG A 88 -7.71 1.80 13.89
C ARG A 88 -7.58 0.28 14.01
N LEU A 89 -7.64 -0.41 12.87
CA LEU A 89 -7.29 -1.82 12.77
C LEU A 89 -5.77 -2.01 12.88
N ASP A 90 -5.28 -2.12 14.11
CA ASP A 90 -3.86 -2.26 14.43
C ASP A 90 -3.25 -3.57 13.89
N TYR A 91 -2.15 -3.46 13.13
CA TYR A 91 -1.50 -4.59 12.50
C TYR A 91 -0.79 -5.52 13.50
N THR A 92 -0.30 -4.98 14.61
CA THR A 92 0.38 -5.76 15.65
C THR A 92 -0.60 -6.68 16.35
N ARG A 93 -1.78 -6.17 16.74
CA ARG A 93 -2.86 -6.99 17.33
C ARG A 93 -3.33 -8.09 16.39
N GLN A 94 -3.49 -7.77 15.11
CA GLN A 94 -3.84 -8.74 14.07
C GLN A 94 -2.79 -9.85 13.97
N ARG A 95 -1.50 -9.48 13.91
CA ARG A 95 -0.38 -10.43 13.87
C ARG A 95 -0.38 -11.33 15.09
N ILE A 96 -0.48 -10.79 16.30
CA ILE A 96 -0.48 -11.57 17.54
C ILE A 96 -1.60 -12.62 17.51
N LEU A 97 -2.83 -12.21 17.16
CA LEU A 97 -3.97 -13.12 17.15
C LEU A 97 -3.87 -14.17 16.05
N ALA A 98 -3.60 -13.76 14.81
CA ALA A 98 -3.48 -14.66 13.67
C ALA A 98 -2.31 -15.64 13.85
N THR A 99 -1.15 -15.17 14.31
CA THR A 99 0.01 -16.03 14.56
C THR A 99 -0.31 -17.14 15.55
N LYS A 100 -1.04 -16.80 16.62
CA LYS A 100 -1.43 -17.77 17.63
C LYS A 100 -2.51 -18.72 17.13
N LEU A 101 -3.50 -18.23 16.43
CA LEU A 101 -4.57 -19.04 15.86
C LEU A 101 -4.06 -20.05 14.82
N LEU A 102 -3.01 -19.72 14.06
CA LEU A 102 -2.38 -20.63 13.11
C LEU A 102 -1.76 -21.88 13.76
N GLU A 103 -1.42 -21.85 15.05
CA GLU A 103 -0.96 -23.05 15.76
C GLU A 103 -2.09 -24.09 15.92
N THR A 104 -3.35 -23.63 16.02
CA THR A 104 -4.53 -24.49 16.17
C THR A 104 -5.22 -24.74 14.83
N PHE A 105 -5.23 -23.74 13.95
CA PHE A 105 -5.87 -23.74 12.64
C PHE A 105 -4.83 -23.37 11.58
N PRO A 106 -3.98 -24.32 11.14
CA PRO A 106 -2.88 -24.06 10.20
C PRO A 106 -3.37 -23.50 8.85
N ASP A 107 -4.59 -23.86 8.47
CA ASP A 107 -5.26 -23.47 7.24
C ASP A 107 -6.35 -22.46 7.54
N ALA A 108 -5.97 -21.20 7.65
CA ALA A 108 -6.90 -20.14 8.03
C ALA A 108 -6.75 -18.86 7.20
N LEU A 109 -7.91 -18.28 6.87
CA LEU A 109 -8.06 -16.90 6.44
C LEU A 109 -8.66 -16.10 7.60
N PHE A 110 -8.10 -14.94 7.90
CA PHE A 110 -8.55 -14.11 9.02
C PHE A 110 -9.33 -12.90 8.54
N ILE A 111 -10.35 -12.53 9.30
CA ILE A 111 -11.17 -11.34 9.05
C ILE A 111 -11.22 -10.53 10.34
N PHE A 112 -10.63 -9.35 10.31
CA PHE A 112 -10.60 -8.44 11.45
C PHE A 112 -11.51 -7.25 11.16
N ALA A 113 -12.48 -6.97 12.01
CA ALA A 113 -13.38 -5.82 11.86
C ALA A 113 -13.19 -4.80 12.99
N ARG A 114 -13.24 -3.50 12.67
CA ARG A 114 -13.17 -2.44 13.68
C ARG A 114 -14.54 -2.30 14.34
N LYS A 115 -14.61 -2.65 15.62
CA LYS A 115 -15.88 -2.82 16.34
C LYS A 115 -16.77 -1.58 16.33
N ASP A 116 -16.19 -0.39 16.42
CA ASP A 116 -16.91 0.88 16.45
C ASP A 116 -17.50 1.28 15.08
N THR A 117 -17.08 0.64 13.99
CA THR A 117 -17.57 0.90 12.62
C THR A 117 -18.67 -0.01 12.14
N LEU A 118 -18.96 -1.06 12.91
CA LEU A 118 -20.01 -2.01 12.55
C LEU A 118 -21.36 -1.28 12.44
N ASP A 119 -22.16 -1.72 11.49
CA ASP A 119 -23.52 -1.23 11.20
C ASP A 119 -23.62 0.25 10.78
N ARG A 120 -22.50 0.93 10.56
CA ARG A 120 -22.52 2.30 10.01
C ARG A 120 -23.07 2.32 8.57
N PRO A 121 -23.83 3.36 8.17
CA PRO A 121 -24.36 3.48 6.81
C PRO A 121 -23.30 3.39 5.72
N GLU A 122 -22.14 4.00 5.95
CA GLU A 122 -20.98 4.04 5.06
C GLU A 122 -20.22 2.70 4.96
N GLY A 123 -20.50 1.74 5.84
CA GLY A 123 -19.80 0.46 5.93
C GLY A 123 -18.78 0.41 7.08
N ALA A 124 -18.40 -0.82 7.43
CA ALA A 124 -17.42 -1.10 8.47
C ALA A 124 -16.00 -1.22 7.90
N GLU A 125 -15.02 -0.85 8.69
CA GLU A 125 -13.61 -1.07 8.37
C GLU A 125 -13.25 -2.51 8.72
N MET A 126 -12.76 -3.27 7.72
CA MET A 126 -12.36 -4.65 7.89
C MET A 126 -11.08 -4.97 7.12
N HIS A 127 -10.27 -5.90 7.63
CA HIS A 127 -9.17 -6.51 6.90
C HIS A 127 -9.44 -8.00 6.69
N ILE A 128 -9.36 -8.45 5.44
CA ILE A 128 -9.23 -9.87 5.12
C ILE A 128 -7.75 -10.17 4.99
N VAL A 129 -7.22 -11.09 5.80
CA VAL A 129 -5.78 -11.31 5.98
C VAL A 129 -5.44 -12.78 5.72
N ASN A 130 -4.56 -12.99 4.75
CA ASN A 130 -3.93 -14.27 4.47
C ASN A 130 -2.48 -14.25 4.97
N VAL A 131 -2.06 -15.30 5.67
CA VAL A 131 -0.71 -15.42 6.22
C VAL A 131 0.06 -16.47 5.43
N LYS A 132 1.04 -16.03 4.65
CA LYS A 132 1.95 -16.94 3.93
C LYS A 132 3.14 -17.26 4.81
N SER A 133 3.38 -18.54 5.06
CA SER A 133 4.63 -18.98 5.70
C SER A 133 5.75 -19.10 4.67
N GLY A 134 6.95 -18.66 5.03
CA GLY A 134 8.17 -18.84 4.26
C GLY A 134 8.56 -20.32 4.15
N ALA A 135 9.46 -20.64 3.21
CA ALA A 135 9.88 -22.02 2.96
C ALA A 135 10.54 -22.71 4.17
N ASP A 136 11.10 -21.93 5.09
CA ASP A 136 11.72 -22.37 6.35
C ASP A 136 10.75 -22.32 7.54
N GLY A 137 9.50 -21.86 7.34
CA GLY A 137 8.46 -21.74 8.36
C GLY A 137 8.67 -20.64 9.40
N SER A 138 9.83 -19.97 9.41
CA SER A 138 10.18 -18.95 10.40
C SER A 138 9.53 -17.60 10.09
N ARG A 139 9.45 -17.25 8.80
CA ARG A 139 8.97 -15.94 8.37
C ARG A 139 7.53 -15.99 7.89
N ARG A 140 6.67 -15.14 8.48
CA ARG A 140 5.26 -15.02 8.11
C ARG A 140 5.01 -13.69 7.39
N VAL A 141 4.42 -13.78 6.19
CA VAL A 141 4.04 -12.62 5.38
C VAL A 141 2.53 -12.46 5.41
N PHE A 142 2.07 -11.37 6.02
CA PHE A 142 0.68 -10.99 6.19
C PHE A 142 0.21 -10.16 5.00
N ARG A 143 -0.56 -10.76 4.11
CA ARG A 143 -1.12 -10.13 2.92
C ARG A 143 -2.58 -9.81 3.17
N ARG A 144 -3.02 -8.57 2.91
CA ARG A 144 -4.37 -8.13 3.28
C ARG A 144 -5.11 -7.38 2.19
N PHE A 145 -6.42 -7.57 2.16
CA PHE A 145 -7.37 -6.65 1.54
C PHE A 145 -7.99 -5.78 2.62
N LYS A 146 -8.06 -4.48 2.37
CA LYS A 146 -8.85 -3.55 3.19
C LYS A 146 -10.24 -3.39 2.60
N LEU A 147 -11.23 -3.43 3.47
CA LEU A 147 -12.62 -3.12 3.17
C LEU A 147 -13.04 -1.96 4.06
N GLY A 148 -13.87 -1.07 3.52
CA GLY A 148 -14.41 0.05 4.27
C GLY A 148 -14.77 1.26 3.40
N PRO A 149 -15.22 2.35 4.03
CA PRO A 149 -15.60 3.56 3.33
C PRO A 149 -14.43 4.13 2.50
N GLY A 150 -14.63 4.27 1.18
CA GLY A 150 -13.66 4.85 0.26
C GLY A 150 -12.64 3.87 -0.35
N GLU A 151 -12.75 2.56 -0.08
CA GLU A 151 -11.98 1.53 -0.79
C GLU A 151 -12.53 1.31 -2.22
N ARG A 152 -11.66 0.90 -3.14
CA ARG A 152 -12.04 0.49 -4.50
C ARG A 152 -12.01 -1.03 -4.63
N TYR A 153 -13.16 -1.60 -5.00
CA TYR A 153 -13.34 -3.05 -4.93
C TYR A 153 -13.15 -3.80 -6.25
N ARG A 154 -12.95 -3.14 -7.40
CA ARG A 154 -12.90 -3.88 -8.68
C ARG A 154 -11.80 -4.93 -8.70
N THR A 155 -10.54 -4.53 -8.50
CA THR A 155 -9.43 -5.48 -8.43
C THR A 155 -9.59 -6.43 -7.23
N ALA A 156 -9.96 -5.94 -6.04
CA ALA A 156 -10.15 -6.82 -4.86
C ALA A 156 -11.20 -7.92 -5.11
N SER A 157 -12.30 -7.60 -5.79
CA SER A 157 -13.38 -8.54 -6.11
C SER A 157 -12.95 -9.58 -7.13
N GLU A 158 -12.27 -9.16 -8.20
CA GLU A 158 -11.73 -10.09 -9.21
C GLU A 158 -10.74 -11.07 -8.59
N ARG A 159 -9.99 -10.63 -7.56
CA ARG A 159 -9.00 -11.45 -6.85
C ARG A 159 -9.65 -12.36 -5.82
N LEU A 160 -10.58 -11.86 -5.01
CA LEU A 160 -11.33 -12.68 -4.05
C LEU A 160 -12.22 -13.72 -4.74
N ALA A 161 -12.71 -13.45 -5.94
CA ALA A 161 -13.44 -14.43 -6.76
C ALA A 161 -12.59 -15.66 -7.13
N LEU A 162 -11.25 -15.60 -7.05
CA LEU A 162 -10.41 -16.80 -7.19
C LEU A 162 -10.68 -17.83 -6.08
N LEU A 163 -11.29 -17.42 -4.96
CA LEU A 163 -11.69 -18.31 -3.88
C LEU A 163 -13.07 -18.97 -4.11
N ASP A 164 -13.72 -18.71 -5.25
CA ASP A 164 -15.02 -19.31 -5.55
C ASP A 164 -14.87 -20.83 -5.76
N ILE A 165 -15.59 -21.59 -4.94
CA ILE A 165 -15.65 -23.05 -4.95
C ILE A 165 -17.06 -23.57 -5.27
N THR A 166 -18.01 -22.71 -5.63
CA THR A 166 -19.41 -23.08 -5.95
C THR A 166 -19.51 -24.11 -7.08
N GLU A 167 -18.64 -24.01 -8.09
CA GLU A 167 -18.58 -24.94 -9.22
C GLU A 167 -17.58 -26.09 -8.99
N THR A 168 -16.80 -26.05 -7.91
CA THR A 168 -15.79 -27.05 -7.55
C THR A 168 -15.84 -27.37 -6.03
N PRO A 169 -16.95 -27.94 -5.53
CA PRO A 169 -17.14 -28.17 -4.09
C PRO A 169 -16.22 -29.27 -3.53
N ASP A 170 -15.63 -30.12 -4.38
CA ASP A 170 -14.68 -31.15 -3.95
C ASP A 170 -13.21 -30.69 -4.14
N ILE A 171 -12.95 -29.37 -4.09
CA ILE A 171 -11.60 -28.83 -4.23
C ILE A 171 -10.71 -29.35 -3.09
N CYS A 172 -9.55 -29.89 -3.44
CA CYS A 172 -8.63 -30.36 -2.41
C CYS A 172 -8.00 -29.18 -1.64
N PRO A 173 -7.62 -29.35 -0.36
CA PRO A 173 -7.06 -28.28 0.45
C PRO A 173 -5.82 -27.62 -0.16
N LEU A 174 -4.99 -28.39 -0.87
CA LEU A 174 -3.79 -27.87 -1.53
C LEU A 174 -4.13 -26.89 -2.68
N ASP A 175 -5.13 -27.22 -3.50
CA ASP A 175 -5.57 -26.35 -4.59
C ASP A 175 -6.23 -25.07 -4.05
N LEU A 176 -7.00 -25.18 -2.97
CA LEU A 176 -7.57 -24.02 -2.29
C LEU A 176 -6.46 -23.10 -1.74
N ARG A 177 -5.41 -23.65 -1.13
CA ARG A 177 -4.22 -22.88 -0.71
C ARG A 177 -3.55 -22.17 -1.89
N HIS A 178 -3.40 -22.84 -3.04
CA HIS A 178 -2.85 -22.20 -4.23
C HIS A 178 -3.71 -21.05 -4.74
N ARG A 179 -5.04 -21.22 -4.76
CA ARG A 179 -6.00 -20.15 -5.12
C ARG A 179 -5.93 -18.98 -4.13
N LEU A 180 -5.79 -19.27 -2.84
CA LEU A 180 -5.61 -18.27 -1.79
C LEU A 180 -4.29 -17.50 -1.91
N ASP A 181 -3.20 -18.20 -2.18
CA ASP A 181 -1.91 -17.59 -2.44
C ASP A 181 -1.95 -16.70 -3.67
N ALA A 182 -2.59 -17.17 -4.74
CA ALA A 182 -2.80 -16.41 -5.96
C ALA A 182 -3.65 -15.17 -5.69
N ALA A 183 -4.78 -15.28 -4.99
CA ALA A 183 -5.71 -14.17 -4.70
C ALA A 183 -5.02 -13.00 -3.96
N PHE A 184 -4.11 -13.31 -3.04
CA PHE A 184 -3.41 -12.32 -2.22
C PHE A 184 -2.04 -11.89 -2.78
N ASP A 185 -1.70 -12.26 -4.01
CA ASP A 185 -0.43 -11.89 -4.64
C ASP A 185 -0.37 -10.38 -5.02
N VAL A 186 0.42 -9.60 -4.29
CA VAL A 186 0.57 -8.17 -4.56
C VAL A 186 1.36 -7.90 -5.84
N GLU A 187 2.28 -8.78 -6.22
CA GLU A 187 3.07 -8.64 -7.45
C GLU A 187 2.19 -8.79 -8.69
N ALA A 188 1.17 -9.66 -8.64
CA ALA A 188 0.20 -9.79 -9.72
C ALA A 188 -0.61 -8.49 -9.93
N VAL A 189 -1.01 -7.81 -8.85
CA VAL A 189 -1.73 -6.52 -8.94
C VAL A 189 -0.80 -5.43 -9.47
N THR A 190 0.43 -5.38 -8.95
CA THR A 190 1.46 -4.42 -9.37
C THR A 190 1.76 -4.56 -10.86
N LYS A 191 1.99 -5.79 -11.35
CA LYS A 191 2.26 -6.07 -12.76
C LYS A 191 1.08 -5.67 -13.65
N ARG A 192 -0.15 -6.01 -13.26
CA ARG A 192 -1.34 -5.64 -14.04
C ARG A 192 -1.51 -4.12 -14.10
N PHE A 193 -1.40 -3.43 -12.96
CA PHE A 193 -1.44 -1.98 -12.92
C PHE A 193 -0.36 -1.36 -13.81
N PHE A 194 0.85 -1.93 -13.82
CA PHE A 194 1.93 -1.46 -14.66
C PHE A 194 1.64 -1.57 -16.16
N GLU A 195 1.13 -2.72 -16.61
CA GLU A 195 0.77 -2.91 -18.01
C GLU A 195 -0.39 -2.00 -18.43
N ASP A 196 -1.39 -1.84 -17.58
CA ASP A 196 -2.49 -0.90 -17.82
C ASP A 196 -1.97 0.55 -17.86
N TYR A 197 -1.05 0.91 -16.95
CA TYR A 197 -0.41 2.22 -16.90
C TYR A 197 0.32 2.52 -18.21
N LYS A 198 1.09 1.57 -18.77
CA LYS A 198 1.78 1.75 -20.06
C LYS A 198 0.81 2.10 -21.18
N GLN A 199 -0.37 1.49 -21.20
CA GLN A 199 -1.39 1.79 -22.21
C GLN A 199 -1.92 3.22 -22.05
N VAL A 200 -2.23 3.63 -20.82
CA VAL A 200 -2.65 5.01 -20.51
C VAL A 200 -1.56 6.02 -20.87
N PHE A 201 -0.31 5.71 -20.52
CA PHE A 201 0.86 6.52 -20.82
C PHE A 201 1.04 6.71 -22.33
N ALA A 202 1.03 5.62 -23.10
CA ALA A 202 1.15 5.68 -24.56
C ALA A 202 -0.01 6.49 -25.20
N ASN A 203 -1.23 6.34 -24.66
CA ASN A 203 -2.39 7.13 -25.10
C ASN A 203 -2.17 8.62 -24.86
N LEU A 204 -1.72 9.00 -23.66
CA LEU A 204 -1.45 10.38 -23.28
C LEU A 204 -0.30 10.98 -24.11
N GLN A 205 0.82 10.27 -24.22
CA GLN A 205 1.97 10.70 -25.02
C GLN A 205 1.56 10.94 -26.48
N ALA A 206 0.75 10.06 -27.07
CA ALA A 206 0.27 10.24 -28.43
C ALA A 206 -0.64 11.48 -28.59
N ARG A 207 -1.45 11.82 -27.57
CA ARG A 207 -2.26 13.05 -27.56
C ARG A 207 -1.37 14.29 -27.46
N LEU A 208 -0.43 14.31 -26.52
CA LEU A 208 0.49 15.42 -26.31
C LEU A 208 1.40 15.66 -27.52
N TYR A 209 1.88 14.60 -28.17
CA TYR A 209 2.68 14.70 -29.39
C TYR A 209 1.89 15.28 -30.57
N LYS A 210 0.58 15.00 -30.66
CA LYS A 210 -0.24 15.57 -31.74
C LYS A 210 -0.28 17.10 -31.69
N VAL A 211 -0.27 17.67 -30.48
CA VAL A 211 -0.35 19.13 -30.23
C VAL A 211 1.04 19.76 -30.30
N SER A 212 2.01 19.23 -29.54
CA SER A 212 3.35 19.82 -29.43
C SER A 212 4.27 19.56 -30.63
N LYS A 213 4.10 18.41 -31.30
CA LYS A 213 5.08 17.84 -32.26
C LYS A 213 6.48 17.60 -31.66
N ASP A 214 6.60 17.60 -30.33
CA ASP A 214 7.83 17.31 -29.59
C ASP A 214 7.66 15.98 -28.84
N ASN A 215 8.43 14.97 -29.25
CA ASN A 215 8.33 13.65 -28.66
C ASN A 215 8.91 13.60 -27.23
N VAL A 216 9.98 14.37 -26.99
CA VAL A 216 10.67 14.42 -25.69
C VAL A 216 9.76 15.12 -24.69
N TRP A 217 9.24 16.30 -25.05
CA TRP A 217 8.29 17.00 -24.20
C TRP A 217 7.02 16.17 -23.95
N ALA A 218 6.44 15.55 -25.00
CA ALA A 218 5.24 14.74 -24.84
C ALA A 218 5.46 13.53 -23.90
N HIS A 219 6.64 12.91 -23.95
CA HIS A 219 7.01 11.84 -23.03
C HIS A 219 7.13 12.35 -21.59
N ASP A 220 7.98 13.37 -21.37
CA ASP A 220 8.28 13.90 -20.04
C ASP A 220 7.03 14.48 -19.37
N TYR A 221 6.20 15.20 -20.13
CA TYR A 221 4.95 15.77 -19.65
C TYR A 221 3.91 14.69 -19.33
N ALA A 222 3.81 13.63 -20.14
CA ALA A 222 2.93 12.50 -19.84
C ALA A 222 3.29 11.85 -18.51
N LEU A 223 4.59 11.65 -18.28
CA LEU A 223 5.12 11.06 -17.06
C LEU A 223 4.84 11.95 -15.85
N GLN A 224 5.12 13.25 -15.97
CA GLN A 224 4.84 14.24 -14.93
C GLN A 224 3.35 14.28 -14.57
N LEU A 225 2.46 14.34 -15.56
CA LEU A 225 1.02 14.43 -15.32
C LEU A 225 0.48 13.17 -14.65
N LEU A 226 0.84 11.99 -15.14
CA LEU A 226 0.37 10.74 -14.55
C LEU A 226 0.93 10.52 -13.14
N ASN A 227 2.17 10.94 -12.87
CA ASN A 227 2.74 10.92 -11.52
C ASN A 227 2.00 11.87 -10.58
N ARG A 228 1.66 13.09 -11.03
CA ARG A 228 0.79 14.00 -10.28
C ARG A 228 -0.54 13.32 -9.96
N MET A 229 -1.18 12.67 -10.94
CA MET A 229 -2.44 11.96 -10.74
C MET A 229 -2.31 10.80 -9.74
N MET A 230 -1.31 9.93 -9.88
CA MET A 230 -1.05 8.84 -8.93
C MET A 230 -0.84 9.36 -7.52
N PHE A 231 -0.06 10.44 -7.37
CA PHE A 231 0.18 11.07 -6.08
C PHE A 231 -1.13 11.56 -5.43
N LEU A 232 -2.04 12.15 -6.21
CA LEU A 232 -3.35 12.53 -5.69
C LEU A 232 -4.17 11.33 -5.18
N TYR A 233 -4.06 10.19 -5.84
CA TYR A 233 -4.71 8.95 -5.41
C TYR A 233 -4.11 8.38 -4.13
N PHE A 234 -2.80 8.55 -3.90
CA PHE A 234 -2.20 8.23 -2.61
C PHE A 234 -2.70 9.20 -1.52
N ILE A 235 -2.57 10.51 -1.75
CA ILE A 235 -2.82 11.50 -0.70
C ILE A 235 -4.29 11.62 -0.30
N GLN A 236 -5.25 11.39 -1.21
CA GLN A 236 -6.68 11.45 -0.87
C GLN A 236 -7.05 10.43 0.22
N ARG A 237 -6.28 9.35 0.36
CA ARG A 237 -6.48 8.34 1.42
C ARG A 237 -6.26 8.89 2.82
N LYS A 238 -5.53 10.01 2.95
CA LYS A 238 -5.42 10.79 4.19
C LYS A 238 -6.59 11.71 4.48
N ARG A 239 -7.57 11.80 3.57
CA ARG A 239 -8.78 12.62 3.74
C ARG A 239 -8.48 14.11 3.93
N TRP A 240 -7.28 14.56 3.56
CA TRP A 240 -6.88 15.97 3.66
C TRP A 240 -7.65 16.91 2.71
N LEU A 241 -8.26 16.35 1.67
CA LEU A 241 -9.12 17.08 0.75
C LEU A 241 -10.58 16.94 1.21
N GLY A 242 -10.95 17.71 2.23
CA GLY A 242 -12.33 17.82 2.71
C GLY A 242 -12.90 16.55 3.38
N GLY A 243 -12.05 15.75 4.03
CA GLY A 243 -12.50 14.51 4.67
C GLY A 243 -12.75 13.35 3.68
N ASN A 244 -12.48 13.56 2.39
CA ASN A 244 -12.99 12.70 1.32
C ASN A 244 -11.91 11.72 0.78
N PRO A 245 -12.07 10.39 0.98
CA PRO A 245 -11.13 9.38 0.48
C PRO A 245 -11.23 9.14 -1.04
N SER A 246 -12.24 9.71 -1.70
CA SER A 246 -12.53 9.58 -3.13
C SER A 246 -12.55 10.94 -3.85
N PHE A 247 -11.85 11.93 -3.28
CA PHE A 247 -11.93 13.34 -3.71
C PHE A 247 -11.73 13.53 -5.21
N ILE A 248 -10.77 12.86 -5.85
CA ILE A 248 -10.50 13.08 -7.29
C ILE A 248 -11.65 12.62 -8.19
N ALA A 249 -12.29 11.52 -7.84
CA ALA A 249 -13.47 11.04 -8.57
C ALA A 249 -14.68 11.98 -8.36
N ASP A 250 -14.84 12.51 -7.14
CA ASP A 250 -15.89 13.49 -6.84
C ASP A 250 -15.60 14.84 -7.53
N PHE A 251 -14.34 15.23 -7.64
CA PHE A 251 -13.88 16.42 -8.36
C PHE A 251 -14.22 16.33 -9.86
N TRP A 252 -13.98 15.16 -10.48
CA TRP A 252 -14.40 14.88 -11.85
C TRP A 252 -15.94 14.89 -12.02
N ARG A 253 -16.69 14.27 -11.09
CA ARG A 253 -18.15 14.28 -11.13
C ARG A 253 -18.74 15.68 -11.00
N ALA A 254 -18.23 16.49 -10.06
CA ALA A 254 -18.65 17.87 -9.88
C ALA A 254 -18.36 18.76 -11.11
N TYR A 255 -17.27 18.50 -11.83
CA TYR A 255 -17.01 19.14 -13.12
C TYR A 255 -18.10 18.81 -14.14
N LYS A 256 -18.45 17.51 -14.29
CA LYS A 256 -19.50 17.05 -15.21
C LYS A 256 -20.86 17.65 -14.88
N ASP A 257 -21.19 17.79 -13.60
CA ASP A 257 -22.50 18.28 -13.15
C ASP A 257 -22.69 19.79 -13.39
N GLN A 258 -21.61 20.58 -13.38
CA GLN A 258 -21.70 22.04 -13.42
C GLN A 258 -21.80 22.67 -14.82
N ARG A 259 -22.04 21.87 -15.87
CA ARG A 259 -22.19 22.35 -17.27
C ARG A 259 -21.05 23.30 -17.69
N GLN A 260 -19.84 23.02 -17.24
CA GLN A 260 -18.64 23.76 -17.61
C GLN A 260 -18.38 23.63 -19.12
N PRO A 261 -17.59 24.54 -19.73
CA PRO A 261 -17.15 24.35 -21.10
C PRO A 261 -16.49 22.98 -21.26
N LYS A 262 -16.82 22.29 -22.36
CA LYS A 262 -16.20 21.00 -22.68
C LYS A 262 -14.68 21.14 -22.72
N ASP A 263 -13.97 20.08 -22.35
CA ASP A 263 -12.51 19.97 -22.42
C ASP A 263 -11.80 21.02 -21.54
N SER A 264 -12.43 21.43 -20.44
CA SER A 264 -11.87 22.44 -19.52
C SER A 264 -11.50 21.90 -18.14
N PHE A 265 -11.64 20.59 -17.90
CA PHE A 265 -11.29 19.98 -16.62
C PHE A 265 -9.82 20.17 -16.27
N PHE A 266 -8.90 19.96 -17.22
CA PHE A 266 -7.48 20.15 -16.94
C PHE A 266 -7.17 21.60 -16.54
N ASP A 267 -7.56 22.54 -17.40
CA ASP A 267 -7.16 23.95 -17.28
C ASP A 267 -7.88 24.67 -16.12
N ARG A 268 -9.19 24.44 -15.93
CA ARG A 268 -10.00 25.19 -14.94
C ARG A 268 -10.15 24.49 -13.59
N TRP A 269 -9.84 23.19 -13.53
CA TRP A 269 -10.03 22.39 -12.31
C TRP A 269 -8.68 21.83 -11.83
N LEU A 270 -8.01 20.98 -12.62
CA LEU A 270 -6.78 20.32 -12.17
C LEU A 270 -5.61 21.31 -11.96
N LYS A 271 -5.42 22.31 -12.84
CA LYS A 271 -4.37 23.33 -12.62
C LYS A 271 -4.55 24.08 -11.30
N VAL A 272 -5.79 24.40 -10.90
CA VAL A 272 -6.05 25.05 -9.61
C VAL A 272 -5.66 24.13 -8.46
N LEU A 273 -6.02 22.85 -8.55
CA LEU A 273 -5.64 21.86 -7.54
C LEU A 273 -4.11 21.73 -7.44
N PHE A 274 -3.42 21.57 -8.58
CA PHE A 274 -1.98 21.44 -8.64
C PHE A 274 -1.24 22.71 -8.17
N PHE A 275 -1.47 23.82 -8.85
CA PHE A 275 -0.61 25.00 -8.75
C PHE A 275 -1.08 26.02 -7.72
N GLU A 276 -2.33 25.93 -7.26
CA GLU A 276 -2.85 26.82 -6.21
C GLU A 276 -3.05 26.11 -4.87
N ALA A 277 -3.87 25.06 -4.83
CA ALA A 277 -4.28 24.43 -3.57
C ALA A 277 -3.08 23.80 -2.84
N PHE A 278 -2.33 22.92 -3.50
CA PHE A 278 -1.15 22.27 -2.91
C PHE A 278 0.06 23.19 -2.70
N ASN A 279 -0.02 24.43 -3.18
CA ASN A 279 1.03 25.43 -3.07
C ASN A 279 0.67 26.59 -2.13
N LYS A 280 -0.40 26.49 -1.33
CA LYS A 280 -0.88 27.54 -0.43
C LYS A 280 -1.22 28.87 -1.13
N LYS A 281 -1.60 28.83 -2.40
CA LYS A 281 -1.99 30.01 -3.19
C LYS A 281 -3.51 30.07 -3.46
N PHE A 282 -4.30 29.13 -2.95
CA PHE A 282 -5.74 29.14 -3.13
C PHE A 282 -6.41 30.18 -2.22
N HIS A 283 -7.07 31.17 -2.82
CA HIS A 283 -7.71 32.29 -2.10
C HIS A 283 -9.24 32.36 -2.31
N GLY A 284 -9.88 31.26 -2.75
CA GLY A 284 -11.34 31.17 -2.85
C GLY A 284 -11.99 31.97 -3.98
N GLY A 285 -11.21 32.55 -4.91
CA GLY A 285 -11.72 33.34 -6.04
C GLY A 285 -12.48 32.53 -7.10
N HIS A 286 -12.37 31.20 -7.06
CA HIS A 286 -12.93 30.28 -8.04
C HIS A 286 -14.38 29.91 -7.73
N ARG A 287 -15.32 30.79 -8.10
CA ARG A 287 -16.77 30.64 -7.81
C ARG A 287 -17.46 29.51 -8.58
N HIS A 288 -16.80 28.96 -9.60
CA HIS A 288 -17.32 27.82 -10.37
C HIS A 288 -17.13 26.49 -9.66
N PHE A 289 -16.38 26.41 -8.55
CA PHE A 289 -16.36 25.20 -7.72
C PHE A 289 -17.54 25.20 -6.76
N PRO A 290 -18.13 24.04 -6.44
CA PRO A 290 -19.10 23.90 -5.36
C PRO A 290 -18.48 24.25 -3.99
N ASP A 291 -19.32 24.61 -3.02
CA ASP A 291 -18.88 25.12 -1.71
C ASP A 291 -18.00 24.13 -0.94
N ASP A 292 -18.37 22.85 -0.96
CA ASP A 292 -17.64 21.73 -0.36
C ASP A 292 -16.26 21.53 -1.01
N ILE A 293 -16.17 21.61 -2.34
CA ILE A 293 -14.89 21.53 -3.06
C ILE A 293 -14.01 22.74 -2.75
N ARG A 294 -14.56 23.96 -2.71
CA ARG A 294 -13.78 25.15 -2.34
C ARG A 294 -13.24 25.04 -0.92
N ALA A 295 -14.04 24.52 0.01
CA ALA A 295 -13.59 24.28 1.38
C ALA A 295 -12.47 23.23 1.43
N ALA A 296 -12.59 22.14 0.66
CA ALA A 296 -11.55 21.12 0.55
C ALA A 296 -10.23 21.67 -0.02
N LEU A 297 -10.29 22.45 -1.10
CA LEU A 297 -9.11 23.07 -1.72
C LEU A 297 -8.39 24.05 -0.77
N ALA A 298 -9.14 24.79 0.05
CA ALA A 298 -8.57 25.69 1.04
C ALA A 298 -7.86 24.97 2.20
N GLN A 299 -8.21 23.71 2.46
CA GLN A 299 -7.60 22.86 3.49
C GLN A 299 -6.46 21.99 2.94
N ALA A 300 -6.19 22.05 1.63
CA ALA A 300 -5.15 21.25 1.01
C ALA A 300 -3.78 21.51 1.67
N PRO A 301 -3.00 20.45 1.96
CA PRO A 301 -1.69 20.58 2.57
C PRO A 301 -0.70 21.22 1.58
N TYR A 302 0.36 21.82 2.11
CA TYR A 302 1.48 22.22 1.28
C TYR A 302 2.37 21.03 0.96
N LEU A 303 2.59 20.76 -0.32
CA LEU A 303 3.38 19.63 -0.81
C LEU A 303 4.75 20.08 -1.31
N ASN A 304 5.54 20.72 -0.43
CA ASN A 304 6.97 21.03 -0.58
C ASN A 304 7.52 21.14 -2.01
N GLY A 305 6.90 21.98 -2.85
CA GLY A 305 7.48 22.55 -4.06
C GLY A 305 7.90 21.61 -5.21
N GLY A 306 8.04 20.30 -5.04
CA GLY A 306 8.61 19.43 -6.07
C GLY A 306 7.63 19.14 -7.22
N LEU A 307 6.73 18.18 -7.00
CA LEU A 307 5.86 17.65 -8.05
C LEU A 307 4.79 18.64 -8.54
N PHE A 308 4.29 19.49 -7.65
CA PHE A 308 3.15 20.38 -7.93
C PHE A 308 3.54 21.83 -8.17
N THR A 309 4.82 22.15 -8.26
CA THR A 309 5.23 23.48 -8.73
C THR A 309 5.35 23.46 -10.25
N GLU A 310 4.97 24.58 -10.86
CA GLU A 310 5.15 24.79 -12.29
C GLU A 310 6.64 24.70 -12.63
N ASN A 311 6.94 23.99 -13.71
CA ASN A 311 8.28 23.85 -14.23
C ASN A 311 8.30 24.06 -15.74
N ARG A 312 9.50 23.92 -16.35
CA ARG A 312 9.69 24.17 -17.78
C ARG A 312 8.71 23.39 -18.67
N LEU A 313 8.28 22.19 -18.25
CA LEU A 313 7.38 21.36 -19.03
C LEU A 313 5.96 21.94 -19.05
N ASP A 314 5.54 22.60 -17.97
CA ASP A 314 4.22 23.23 -17.85
C ASP A 314 4.09 24.51 -18.72
N ASP A 315 5.21 25.20 -18.96
CA ASP A 315 5.25 26.44 -19.76
C ASP A 315 5.60 26.22 -21.25
N ALA A 316 6.23 25.08 -21.59
CA ALA A 316 6.77 24.86 -22.94
C ALA A 316 5.69 24.70 -24.02
N HIS A 317 4.62 23.97 -23.72
CA HIS A 317 3.48 23.76 -24.62
C HIS A 317 2.18 23.66 -23.82
N ASP A 318 1.07 24.08 -24.44
CA ASP A 318 -0.27 23.78 -23.91
C ASP A 318 -0.62 22.32 -24.23
N PRO A 319 -0.92 21.47 -23.23
CA PRO A 319 -1.23 20.06 -23.46
C PRO A 319 -2.60 19.81 -24.10
N GLU A 320 -3.51 20.80 -24.14
CA GLU A 320 -4.85 20.72 -24.76
C GLU A 320 -5.60 19.40 -24.46
N LEU A 321 -5.63 18.99 -23.18
CA LEU A 321 -6.19 17.71 -22.77
C LEU A 321 -7.73 17.72 -22.79
N THR A 322 -8.30 16.81 -23.57
CA THR A 322 -9.75 16.64 -23.70
C THR A 322 -10.35 15.80 -22.58
N ASP A 323 -11.65 15.98 -22.35
CA ASP A 323 -12.44 15.24 -21.36
C ASP A 323 -12.37 13.73 -21.58
N ASP A 324 -12.25 13.27 -22.84
CA ASP A 324 -12.12 11.85 -23.18
C ASP A 324 -10.92 11.16 -22.50
N PHE A 325 -9.82 11.88 -22.24
CA PHE A 325 -8.69 11.33 -21.51
C PHE A 325 -9.03 11.10 -20.03
N PHE A 326 -9.79 12.02 -19.42
CA PHE A 326 -10.24 11.89 -18.04
C PHE A 326 -11.36 10.86 -17.88
N THR A 327 -12.22 10.70 -18.89
CA THR A 327 -13.15 9.55 -18.98
C THR A 327 -12.38 8.23 -18.95
N LEU A 328 -11.25 8.12 -19.66
CA LEU A 328 -10.40 6.92 -19.62
C LEU A 328 -9.79 6.66 -18.24
N LEU A 329 -9.40 7.73 -17.52
CA LEU A 329 -8.84 7.61 -16.17
C LEU A 329 -9.88 7.24 -15.11
N PHE A 330 -11.10 7.79 -15.19
CA PHE A 330 -12.06 7.74 -14.08
C PHE A 330 -13.32 6.93 -14.37
N ASP A 331 -13.85 6.98 -15.60
CA ASP A 331 -15.16 6.40 -15.90
C ASP A 331 -15.05 5.01 -16.54
N GLN A 332 -14.22 4.84 -17.58
CA GLN A 332 -14.14 3.59 -18.35
C GLN A 332 -12.72 3.26 -18.82
N PHE A 333 -12.27 2.02 -18.61
CA PHE A 333 -11.00 1.53 -19.11
C PHE A 333 -11.15 0.10 -19.65
N ASP A 334 -10.50 -0.18 -20.79
CA ASP A 334 -10.57 -1.48 -21.46
C ASP A 334 -12.01 -2.01 -21.64
N GLY A 335 -12.89 -1.13 -22.15
CA GLY A 335 -14.28 -1.47 -22.45
C GLY A 335 -15.21 -1.66 -21.24
N SER A 336 -14.74 -1.44 -20.01
CA SER A 336 -15.55 -1.67 -18.81
C SER A 336 -15.38 -0.59 -17.74
N GLU A 337 -16.41 -0.41 -16.92
CA GLU A 337 -16.36 0.49 -15.76
C GLU A 337 -15.77 -0.25 -14.54
N PRO A 338 -15.07 0.45 -13.62
CA PRO A 338 -14.72 1.88 -13.67
C PRO A 338 -13.45 2.15 -14.51
N GLY A 339 -13.06 3.43 -14.63
CA GLY A 339 -11.85 3.87 -15.34
C GLY A 339 -10.56 3.41 -14.67
N PHE A 340 -9.43 3.66 -15.35
CA PHE A 340 -8.12 3.09 -14.98
C PHE A 340 -7.78 3.29 -13.50
N LEU A 341 -7.76 4.52 -13.00
CA LEU A 341 -7.35 4.81 -11.61
C LEU A 341 -8.41 4.34 -10.60
N GLU A 342 -9.69 4.40 -10.97
CA GLU A 342 -10.81 4.00 -10.11
C GLU A 342 -10.94 2.47 -9.95
N ARG A 343 -10.24 1.70 -10.79
CA ARG A 343 -10.23 0.24 -10.77
C ARG A 343 -9.34 -0.35 -9.69
N TYR A 344 -8.31 0.38 -9.31
CA TYR A 344 -7.28 -0.05 -8.38
C TYR A 344 -7.48 0.59 -7.01
N ASN A 345 -7.14 -0.17 -5.97
CA ASN A 345 -7.06 0.39 -4.64
C ASN A 345 -5.67 0.98 -4.43
N PHE A 346 -5.59 2.17 -3.84
CA PHE A 346 -4.33 2.85 -3.54
C PHE A 346 -4.12 2.87 -2.02
N THR A 347 -2.88 2.61 -1.62
CA THR A 347 -2.44 2.69 -0.22
C THR A 347 -1.27 3.66 -0.10
N ILE A 348 -1.24 4.39 1.01
CA ILE A 348 -0.14 5.31 1.36
C ILE A 348 1.02 4.58 2.05
N ALA A 349 0.76 3.40 2.59
CA ALA A 349 1.76 2.60 3.27
C ALA A 349 2.47 1.73 2.24
N GLU A 350 3.79 1.85 2.13
CA GLU A 350 4.57 0.91 1.33
C GLU A 350 4.58 -0.47 1.99
N SER A 351 4.39 -1.52 1.18
CA SER A 351 4.44 -2.89 1.72
C SER A 351 5.82 -3.21 2.25
N THR A 352 5.86 -3.86 3.41
CA THR A 352 7.09 -4.34 4.05
C THR A 352 7.30 -5.82 3.74
N PRO A 353 8.52 -6.34 3.99
CA PRO A 353 8.86 -7.76 4.00
C PRO A 353 7.88 -8.70 4.75
N LEU A 354 7.10 -8.17 5.70
CA LEU A 354 6.19 -8.93 6.56
C LEU A 354 4.73 -8.53 6.39
N ASP A 355 4.45 -7.29 6.01
CA ASP A 355 3.09 -6.75 5.87
C ASP A 355 2.89 -6.22 4.47
N MET A 356 1.99 -6.85 3.73
CA MET A 356 1.64 -6.40 2.39
C MET A 356 0.16 -6.10 2.28
N GLU A 357 -0.16 -5.04 1.57
CA GLU A 357 -1.51 -4.69 1.18
C GLU A 357 -1.69 -5.01 -0.30
N VAL A 358 -2.79 -5.67 -0.66
CA VAL A 358 -3.12 -6.00 -2.05
C VAL A 358 -3.73 -4.76 -2.71
N ALA A 359 -2.87 -3.76 -2.90
CA ALA A 359 -3.17 -2.43 -3.41
C ALA A 359 -1.95 -1.89 -4.17
N VAL A 360 -2.14 -0.81 -4.91
CA VAL A 360 -1.06 -0.02 -5.49
C VAL A 360 -0.45 0.83 -4.37
N ASP A 361 0.85 0.68 -4.13
CA ASP A 361 1.60 1.40 -3.10
C ASP A 361 2.62 2.40 -3.72
N PRO A 362 3.22 3.30 -2.94
CA PRO A 362 4.12 4.34 -3.47
C PRO A 362 5.37 3.82 -4.18
N GLU A 363 5.79 2.57 -3.93
CA GLU A 363 6.88 1.94 -4.68
C GLU A 363 6.55 1.88 -6.18
N MET A 364 5.26 1.80 -6.54
CA MET A 364 4.82 1.79 -7.92
C MET A 364 5.28 3.01 -8.71
N ILE A 365 5.40 4.18 -8.07
CA ILE A 365 5.92 5.39 -8.72
C ILE A 365 7.35 5.15 -9.22
N GLY A 366 8.19 4.54 -8.37
CA GLY A 366 9.56 4.17 -8.72
C GLY A 366 9.60 3.17 -9.86
N LYS A 367 8.82 2.08 -9.75
CA LYS A 367 8.75 1.02 -10.77
C LYS A 367 8.32 1.56 -12.14
N VAL A 368 7.28 2.38 -12.17
CA VAL A 368 6.78 3.00 -13.41
C VAL A 368 7.86 3.84 -14.06
N TYR A 369 8.49 4.71 -13.26
CA TYR A 369 9.44 5.66 -13.79
C TYR A 369 10.70 4.96 -14.32
N GLU A 370 11.34 4.12 -13.50
CA GLU A 370 12.57 3.39 -13.87
C GLU A 370 12.37 2.65 -15.19
N SER A 371 11.20 2.06 -15.37
CA SER A 371 10.85 1.35 -16.60
C SER A 371 10.69 2.28 -17.80
N LEU A 372 10.01 3.43 -17.64
CA LEU A 372 9.68 4.32 -18.76
C LEU A 372 10.87 5.15 -19.22
N VAL A 373 11.83 5.46 -18.34
CA VAL A 373 13.05 6.19 -18.73
C VAL A 373 14.14 5.31 -19.32
N ASN A 374 14.21 4.03 -18.94
CA ASN A 374 15.06 3.07 -19.64
C ASN A 374 14.63 2.91 -21.11
N ILE A 375 13.32 2.99 -21.38
CA ILE A 375 12.77 2.93 -22.75
C ILE A 375 13.22 4.12 -23.61
N THR A 376 13.34 5.32 -23.02
CA THR A 376 13.69 6.53 -23.77
C THR A 376 15.19 6.73 -23.96
N SER A 377 16.01 6.30 -23.00
CA SER A 377 17.44 6.61 -22.97
C SER A 377 18.25 5.75 -23.94
N GLU A 378 17.77 4.55 -24.28
CA GLU A 378 18.53 3.58 -25.09
C GLU A 378 18.12 3.53 -26.58
N GLY A 379 17.13 4.31 -27.03
CA GLY A 379 16.72 4.33 -28.45
C GLY A 379 16.27 2.96 -28.97
N LEU A 380 15.78 2.10 -28.07
CA LEU A 380 15.48 0.69 -28.31
C LEU A 380 14.30 0.53 -29.28
N THR A 381 14.44 -0.40 -30.22
CA THR A 381 13.34 -0.81 -31.09
C THR A 381 12.37 -1.74 -30.35
N GLU A 382 11.14 -1.94 -30.87
CA GLU A 382 10.15 -2.88 -30.30
C GLU A 382 10.68 -4.31 -30.11
N ASP A 383 11.68 -4.73 -30.90
CA ASP A 383 12.32 -6.04 -30.76
C ASP A 383 13.39 -6.06 -29.64
N ASP A 384 14.07 -4.93 -29.37
CA ASP A 384 15.00 -4.82 -28.24
C ASP A 384 14.26 -4.80 -26.90
N LEU A 385 13.06 -4.18 -26.85
CA LEU A 385 12.15 -4.18 -25.70
C LEU A 385 11.75 -5.58 -25.23
N ARG A 386 11.78 -6.58 -26.13
CA ARG A 386 11.54 -8.00 -25.79
C ARG A 386 12.78 -8.69 -25.21
N GLY A 387 13.99 -8.18 -25.49
CA GLY A 387 15.27 -8.70 -25.01
C GLY A 387 15.81 -8.02 -23.74
N THR A 388 15.47 -6.75 -23.51
CA THR A 388 15.84 -5.96 -22.30
C THR A 388 14.75 -5.95 -21.23
N ALA A 389 13.83 -6.91 -21.24
CA ALA A 389 12.76 -7.09 -20.24
C ALA A 389 13.22 -7.29 -18.77
N GLY A 390 14.50 -7.07 -18.47
CA GLY A 390 15.06 -7.07 -17.12
C GLY A 390 15.18 -5.66 -16.58
N ILE A 391 14.06 -5.05 -16.17
CA ILE A 391 14.13 -4.05 -15.11
C ILE A 391 14.63 -4.82 -13.88
N PHE A 392 15.92 -4.67 -13.54
CA PHE A 392 16.51 -5.31 -12.36
C PHE A 392 16.03 -4.58 -11.11
N TYR A 393 14.74 -4.71 -10.84
CA TYR A 393 14.18 -4.36 -9.55
C TYR A 393 14.85 -5.24 -8.50
N THR A 394 15.48 -4.62 -7.51
CA THR A 394 15.98 -5.35 -6.34
C THR A 394 14.77 -5.73 -5.50
N PRO A 395 14.45 -7.03 -5.35
CA PRO A 395 13.32 -7.47 -4.54
C PRO A 395 13.36 -6.85 -3.14
N ARG A 396 12.19 -6.47 -2.60
CA ARG A 396 12.09 -5.89 -1.23
C ARG A 396 12.83 -6.72 -0.17
N VAL A 397 12.81 -8.04 -0.34
CA VAL A 397 13.50 -9.00 0.53
C VAL A 397 15.02 -8.80 0.50
N GLU A 398 15.58 -8.54 -0.68
CA GLU A 398 17.01 -8.28 -0.85
C GLU A 398 17.38 -6.90 -0.29
N ILE A 399 16.56 -5.87 -0.53
CA ILE A 399 16.75 -4.53 0.05
C ILE A 399 16.77 -4.60 1.58
N ASP A 400 15.74 -5.20 2.20
CA ASP A 400 15.65 -5.32 3.66
C ASP A 400 16.83 -6.12 4.23
N LEU A 401 17.20 -7.22 3.58
CA LEU A 401 18.36 -8.02 3.97
C LEU A 401 19.65 -7.22 3.93
N MET A 402 19.91 -6.49 2.85
CA MET A 402 21.10 -5.66 2.67
C MET A 402 21.16 -4.53 3.70
N CYS A 403 20.03 -3.86 3.97
CA CYS A 403 19.95 -2.82 4.99
C CYS A 403 20.29 -3.38 6.39
N ARG A 404 19.68 -4.51 6.77
CA ARG A 404 19.90 -5.16 8.06
C ARG A 404 21.34 -5.64 8.23
N LEU A 405 21.90 -6.30 7.24
CA LEU A 405 23.30 -6.76 7.26
C LEU A 405 24.27 -5.58 7.41
N SER A 406 24.08 -4.54 6.60
CA SER A 406 24.93 -3.34 6.63
C SER A 406 24.87 -2.65 7.99
N LEU A 407 23.68 -2.51 8.57
CA LEU A 407 23.50 -1.90 9.89
C LEU A 407 24.11 -2.77 11.00
N ALA A 408 23.95 -4.09 10.94
CA ALA A 408 24.52 -5.02 11.92
C ALA A 408 26.05 -4.93 11.96
N ASP A 409 26.70 -4.91 10.79
CA ASP A 409 28.14 -4.76 10.70
C ASP A 409 28.62 -3.37 11.14
N ALA A 410 27.90 -2.31 10.76
CA ALA A 410 28.22 -0.95 11.19
C ALA A 410 28.15 -0.77 12.72
N LEU A 411 27.13 -1.35 13.35
CA LEU A 411 26.96 -1.30 14.81
C LEU A 411 27.97 -2.19 15.53
N ALA A 412 28.25 -3.39 15.01
CA ALA A 412 29.26 -4.28 15.59
C ALA A 412 30.66 -3.64 15.59
N ASN A 413 31.01 -2.88 14.56
CA ASN A 413 32.27 -2.14 14.49
C ASN A 413 32.37 -0.99 15.51
N ARG A 414 31.22 -0.46 15.97
CA ARG A 414 31.15 0.66 16.92
C ARG A 414 31.02 0.20 18.38
N ILE A 415 30.22 -0.83 18.63
CA ILE A 415 29.90 -1.36 19.97
C ILE A 415 30.88 -2.46 20.39
N GLY A 416 31.43 -3.22 19.43
CA GLY A 416 32.35 -4.32 19.66
C GLY A 416 31.91 -5.60 18.96
N THR A 417 32.87 -6.29 18.33
CA THR A 417 32.61 -7.51 17.54
C THR A 417 32.06 -8.67 18.38
N ASP A 418 32.34 -8.70 19.68
CA ASP A 418 31.85 -9.73 20.60
C ASP A 418 30.32 -9.64 20.80
N HIS A 419 29.72 -8.50 20.52
CA HIS A 419 28.28 -8.28 20.59
C HIS A 419 27.56 -8.57 19.26
N LYS A 420 28.29 -8.92 18.19
CA LYS A 420 27.72 -9.16 16.85
C LYS A 420 26.57 -10.18 16.86
N PRO A 421 26.62 -11.33 17.56
CA PRO A 421 25.48 -12.26 17.60
C PRO A 421 24.20 -11.63 18.15
N LEU A 422 24.29 -10.85 19.24
CA LEU A 422 23.13 -10.17 19.83
C LEU A 422 22.59 -9.05 18.93
N LEU A 423 23.48 -8.36 18.22
CA LEU A 423 23.09 -7.36 17.22
C LEU A 423 22.37 -8.02 16.03
N TYR A 424 22.81 -9.20 15.60
CA TYR A 424 22.07 -9.97 14.61
C TYR A 424 20.69 -10.37 15.14
N ASP A 425 20.60 -10.91 16.34
CA ASP A 425 19.33 -11.32 16.92
C ASP A 425 18.33 -10.14 17.03
N VAL A 426 18.78 -8.97 17.50
CA VAL A 426 17.90 -7.80 17.62
C VAL A 426 17.51 -7.23 16.24
N ILE A 427 18.44 -7.16 15.29
CA ILE A 427 18.21 -6.57 13.97
C ILE A 427 17.39 -7.51 13.09
N PHE A 428 17.49 -8.82 13.25
CA PHE A 428 16.73 -9.80 12.46
C PHE A 428 15.50 -10.35 13.19
N ALA A 429 15.13 -9.78 14.34
CA ALA A 429 13.88 -10.11 15.02
C ALA A 429 12.67 -9.51 14.29
N TYR A 430 11.89 -10.37 13.63
CA TYR A 430 10.71 -9.98 12.84
C TYR A 430 9.41 -10.10 13.65
N ASP A 431 9.19 -11.26 14.28
CA ASP A 431 7.97 -11.54 15.02
C ASP A 431 8.02 -11.02 16.46
N PRO A 432 6.87 -10.70 17.09
CA PRO A 432 6.82 -10.12 18.44
C PRO A 432 7.58 -10.93 19.49
N ALA A 433 7.50 -12.27 19.42
CA ALA A 433 8.19 -13.16 20.35
C ALA A 433 9.72 -13.07 20.23
N ASP A 434 10.24 -13.03 19.01
CA ASP A 434 11.67 -12.89 18.73
C ASP A 434 12.17 -11.51 19.18
N LYS A 435 11.37 -10.46 18.94
CA LYS A 435 11.68 -9.11 19.40
C LYS A 435 11.78 -9.04 20.91
N GLU A 436 10.79 -9.58 21.63
CA GLU A 436 10.83 -9.65 23.09
C GLU A 436 12.03 -10.44 23.62
N ALA A 437 12.38 -11.56 22.98
CA ALA A 437 13.53 -12.37 23.37
C ALA A 437 14.86 -11.62 23.16
N ALA A 438 15.06 -11.03 21.99
CA ALA A 438 16.26 -10.25 21.67
C ALA A 438 16.37 -8.99 22.55
N ASP A 439 15.25 -8.31 22.81
CA ASP A 439 15.21 -7.12 23.65
C ASP A 439 15.64 -7.41 25.09
N ARG A 440 15.15 -8.53 25.66
CA ARG A 440 15.59 -9.01 26.97
C ARG A 440 17.07 -9.34 27.00
N ALA A 441 17.58 -10.03 25.98
CA ALA A 441 19.00 -10.41 25.92
C ALA A 441 19.94 -9.18 25.89
N LEU A 442 19.53 -8.10 25.22
CA LEU A 442 20.26 -6.82 25.26
C LEU A 442 20.13 -6.09 26.60
N ALA A 443 18.94 -6.12 27.21
CA ALA A 443 18.67 -5.49 28.50
C ALA A 443 19.49 -6.14 29.63
N ASP A 444 19.58 -7.47 29.64
CA ASP A 444 20.38 -8.23 30.62
C ASP A 444 21.87 -7.86 30.59
N ARG A 445 22.35 -7.34 29.46
CA ARG A 445 23.73 -6.85 29.26
C ARG A 445 23.86 -5.33 29.30
N ASN A 446 22.77 -4.61 29.57
CA ASN A 446 22.72 -3.15 29.60
C ASN A 446 23.25 -2.48 28.31
N LEU A 447 22.96 -3.07 27.15
CA LEU A 447 23.47 -2.58 25.85
C LEU A 447 22.59 -1.49 25.21
N TRP A 448 21.35 -1.32 25.67
CA TRP A 448 20.38 -0.36 25.09
C TRP A 448 20.86 1.10 25.05
N PRO A 449 21.47 1.67 26.11
CA PRO A 449 21.93 3.06 26.09
C PRO A 449 23.00 3.30 25.00
N GLU A 450 23.95 2.38 24.89
CA GLU A 450 25.01 2.45 23.89
C GLU A 450 24.50 2.20 22.47
N LEU A 451 23.63 1.20 22.30
CA LEU A 451 22.99 0.91 21.02
C LEU A 451 22.17 2.10 20.53
N ASN A 452 21.34 2.71 21.38
CA ASN A 452 20.53 3.88 21.03
C ASN A 452 21.39 5.07 20.57
N ARG A 453 22.50 5.34 21.29
CA ARG A 453 23.46 6.39 20.90
C ARG A 453 24.00 6.17 19.49
N HIS A 454 24.40 4.95 19.15
CA HIS A 454 24.91 4.64 17.82
C HIS A 454 23.82 4.56 16.74
N LEU A 455 22.61 4.11 17.08
CA LEU A 455 21.45 4.14 16.18
C LEU A 455 21.04 5.57 15.82
N ARG A 456 21.18 6.54 16.73
CA ARG A 456 20.88 7.96 16.48
C ARG A 456 22.00 8.70 15.72
N ASP A 457 23.24 8.21 15.84
CA ASP A 457 24.43 8.81 15.21
C ASP A 457 24.78 8.19 13.84
N VAL A 458 24.14 7.08 13.45
CA VAL A 458 24.44 6.45 12.15
C VAL A 458 23.97 7.34 11.00
N THR A 459 24.86 7.51 10.02
CA THR A 459 24.57 8.17 8.75
C THR A 459 24.62 7.13 7.63
N VAL A 460 23.60 7.11 6.79
CA VAL A 460 23.47 6.18 5.66
C VAL A 460 23.47 6.97 4.36
N CYS A 461 24.31 6.56 3.42
CA CYS A 461 24.43 7.18 2.12
C CYS A 461 24.17 6.13 1.03
N ASP A 462 23.21 6.39 0.16
CA ASP A 462 22.99 5.65 -1.08
C ASP A 462 23.48 6.48 -2.27
N PRO A 463 24.64 6.15 -2.87
CA PRO A 463 25.27 6.96 -3.90
C PRO A 463 24.64 6.83 -5.31
N ALA A 464 23.63 5.96 -5.47
CA ALA A 464 22.88 5.78 -6.71
C ALA A 464 21.43 5.42 -6.36
N CYS A 465 20.75 6.34 -5.68
CA CYS A 465 19.54 6.01 -4.93
C CYS A 465 18.33 5.69 -5.78
N GLY A 466 18.33 6.05 -7.07
CA GLY A 466 17.20 5.86 -7.96
C GLY A 466 15.92 6.40 -7.33
N SER A 467 14.86 5.60 -7.36
CA SER A 467 13.58 5.93 -6.73
C SER A 467 13.59 5.92 -5.19
N GLY A 468 14.73 5.74 -4.53
CA GLY A 468 14.88 5.82 -3.06
C GLY A 468 14.59 4.51 -2.32
N SER A 469 14.61 3.37 -2.99
CA SER A 469 14.19 2.08 -2.40
C SER A 469 15.06 1.63 -1.20
N PHE A 470 16.39 1.79 -1.26
CA PHE A 470 17.26 1.52 -0.10
C PHE A 470 17.10 2.53 1.02
N LEU A 471 16.84 3.81 0.70
CA LEU A 471 16.57 4.85 1.70
C LEU A 471 15.30 4.53 2.50
N VAL A 472 14.22 4.17 1.82
CA VAL A 472 12.97 3.72 2.48
C VAL A 472 13.21 2.42 3.25
N GLY A 473 13.92 1.45 2.68
CA GLY A 473 14.26 0.20 3.36
C GLY A 473 15.02 0.43 4.67
N MET A 474 16.04 1.29 4.65
CA MET A 474 16.82 1.64 5.83
C MET A 474 16.00 2.47 6.84
N LEU A 475 15.15 3.39 6.38
CA LEU A 475 14.22 4.12 7.24
C LEU A 475 13.40 3.17 8.10
N LEU A 476 12.80 2.13 7.50
CA LEU A 476 11.97 1.16 8.21
C LEU A 476 12.76 0.35 9.25
N VAL A 477 14.01 -0.03 8.94
CA VAL A 477 14.88 -0.75 9.88
C VAL A 477 15.28 0.14 11.06
N LEU A 478 15.70 1.39 10.80
CA LEU A 478 16.06 2.34 11.85
C LEU A 478 14.86 2.74 12.70
N ASP A 479 13.69 2.95 12.10
CA ASP A 479 12.45 3.29 12.80
C ASP A 479 12.06 2.20 13.81
N ASP A 480 12.09 0.92 13.40
CA ASP A 480 11.81 -0.23 14.29
C ASP A 480 12.79 -0.30 15.47
N LEU A 481 14.09 -0.25 15.18
CA LEU A 481 15.13 -0.39 16.22
C LEU A 481 15.13 0.79 17.19
N GLN A 482 14.95 2.01 16.70
CA GLN A 482 14.88 3.19 17.55
C GLN A 482 13.56 3.23 18.35
N ALA A 483 12.44 2.74 17.82
CA ALA A 483 11.20 2.58 18.60
C ALA A 483 11.37 1.60 19.77
N ARG A 484 12.06 0.48 19.54
CA ARG A 484 12.40 -0.50 20.60
C ARG A 484 13.35 0.12 21.62
N ALA A 485 14.39 0.81 21.17
CA ALA A 485 15.31 1.52 22.05
C ALA A 485 14.60 2.57 22.92
N ASN A 486 13.70 3.37 22.34
CA ASN A 486 12.91 4.36 23.08
C ASN A 486 12.04 3.68 24.16
N THR A 487 11.38 2.57 23.82
CA THR A 487 10.58 1.79 24.78
C THR A 487 11.42 1.28 25.95
N GLN A 488 12.60 0.71 25.67
CA GLN A 488 13.48 0.13 26.68
C GLN A 488 14.14 1.20 27.57
N LEU A 489 14.34 2.41 27.05
CA LEU A 489 14.96 3.53 27.75
C LEU A 489 13.94 4.52 28.34
N GLY A 490 12.63 4.30 28.13
CA GLY A 490 11.57 5.19 28.58
C GLY A 490 11.62 6.58 27.92
N LEU A 491 12.05 6.66 26.66
CA LEU A 491 12.10 7.90 25.89
C LEU A 491 10.75 8.15 25.21
N ASP A 492 10.22 9.36 25.37
CA ASP A 492 9.00 9.80 24.71
C ASP A 492 9.35 10.49 23.39
N GLU A 493 9.07 9.82 22.28
CA GLU A 493 9.26 10.33 20.91
C GLU A 493 8.23 9.62 20.02
N THR A 494 7.37 10.42 19.37
CA THR A 494 6.32 9.89 18.51
C THR A 494 6.90 9.23 17.25
N PRO A 495 6.16 8.31 16.60
CA PRO A 495 6.58 7.74 15.32
C PRO A 495 6.88 8.81 14.25
N TYR A 496 6.07 9.88 14.21
CA TYR A 496 6.26 11.00 13.30
C TYR A 496 7.59 11.74 13.56
N GLU A 497 7.87 12.13 14.81
CA GLU A 497 9.11 12.83 15.18
C GLU A 497 10.34 11.98 14.87
N ARG A 498 10.29 10.69 15.20
CA ARG A 498 11.38 9.75 14.96
C ARG A 498 11.68 9.59 13.47
N ARG A 499 10.66 9.32 12.64
CA ARG A 499 10.85 9.20 11.18
C ARG A 499 11.33 10.52 10.57
N ARG A 500 10.78 11.66 11.01
CA ARG A 500 11.21 12.99 10.54
C ARG A 500 12.69 13.23 10.82
N ARG A 501 13.16 12.86 12.00
CA ARG A 501 14.58 12.94 12.36
C ARG A 501 15.44 12.00 11.53
N ILE A 502 15.05 10.72 11.40
CA ILE A 502 15.80 9.75 10.59
C ILE A 502 15.96 10.27 9.14
N ILE A 503 14.87 10.72 8.52
CA ILE A 503 14.89 11.25 7.15
C ILE A 503 15.73 12.53 7.06
N GLY A 504 15.59 13.46 8.00
CA GLY A 504 16.26 14.76 7.93
C GLY A 504 17.74 14.76 8.33
N GLU A 505 18.18 13.80 9.15
CA GLU A 505 19.51 13.81 9.75
C GLU A 505 20.37 12.60 9.40
N GLN A 506 19.77 11.45 9.07
CA GLN A 506 20.47 10.17 8.94
C GLN A 506 20.52 9.60 7.53
N LEU A 507 19.58 9.97 6.64
CA LEU A 507 19.46 9.39 5.29
C LEU A 507 19.90 10.38 4.22
N TYR A 508 20.82 9.96 3.36
CA TYR A 508 21.37 10.76 2.26
C TYR A 508 21.35 9.93 0.98
N GLY A 509 20.85 10.51 -0.10
CA GLY A 509 20.81 9.90 -1.43
C GLY A 509 21.49 10.79 -2.45
N VAL A 510 22.17 10.19 -3.42
CA VAL A 510 22.69 10.87 -4.60
C VAL A 510 22.20 10.12 -5.84
N ASP A 511 21.73 10.86 -6.83
CA ASP A 511 21.43 10.33 -8.14
C ASP A 511 21.82 11.34 -9.23
N VAL A 512 22.14 10.85 -10.42
CA VAL A 512 22.49 11.68 -11.58
C VAL A 512 21.24 12.28 -12.23
N MET A 513 20.08 11.68 -12.01
CA MET A 513 18.82 12.09 -12.60
C MET A 513 17.97 12.90 -11.61
N ASP A 514 17.70 14.17 -11.92
CA ASP A 514 16.91 15.07 -11.05
C ASP A 514 15.55 14.48 -10.63
N TRP A 515 14.91 13.73 -11.53
CA TRP A 515 13.62 13.11 -11.23
C TRP A 515 13.75 12.02 -10.15
N ALA A 516 14.85 11.27 -10.13
CA ALA A 516 15.03 10.12 -9.25
C ALA A 516 15.09 10.64 -7.81
N VAL A 517 15.81 11.74 -7.64
CA VAL A 517 15.82 12.55 -6.43
C VAL A 517 14.41 12.98 -6.04
N HIS A 518 13.62 13.58 -6.94
CA HIS A 518 12.24 13.99 -6.62
C HIS A 518 11.34 12.81 -6.23
N VAL A 519 11.43 11.65 -6.91
CA VAL A 519 10.64 10.46 -6.57
C VAL A 519 11.06 9.90 -5.21
N ALA A 520 12.37 9.85 -4.92
CA ALA A 520 12.88 9.44 -3.62
C ALA A 520 12.39 10.38 -2.50
N GLU A 521 12.45 11.69 -2.70
CA GLU A 521 11.93 12.70 -1.77
C GLU A 521 10.43 12.50 -1.52
N LEU A 522 9.63 12.31 -2.58
CA LEU A 522 8.19 12.07 -2.47
C LEU A 522 7.88 10.79 -1.71
N ARG A 523 8.59 9.70 -1.99
CA ARG A 523 8.39 8.42 -1.28
C ARG A 523 8.75 8.54 0.19
N LEU A 524 9.89 9.15 0.53
CA LEU A 524 10.26 9.42 1.92
C LEU A 524 9.26 10.34 2.62
N TRP A 525 8.75 11.35 1.93
CA TRP A 525 7.72 12.23 2.46
C TRP A 525 6.41 11.48 2.71
N LEU A 526 5.99 10.58 1.82
CA LEU A 526 4.81 9.72 2.04
C LEU A 526 4.97 8.86 3.31
N GLN A 527 6.18 8.38 3.62
CA GLN A 527 6.46 7.65 4.87
C GLN A 527 6.24 8.49 6.15
N LEU A 528 6.43 9.82 6.07
CA LEU A 528 6.12 10.74 7.17
C LEU A 528 4.63 10.97 7.30
N VAL A 529 3.97 11.16 6.16
CA VAL A 529 2.54 11.41 6.11
C VAL A 529 1.75 10.23 6.64
N VAL A 530 2.18 8.99 6.40
CA VAL A 530 1.53 7.81 6.99
C VAL A 530 1.30 7.94 8.51
N GLU A 531 2.20 8.60 9.24
CA GLU A 531 2.12 8.77 10.70
C GLU A 531 1.34 10.02 11.15
N THR A 532 0.92 10.91 10.25
CA THR A 532 0.04 12.03 10.60
C THR A 532 -1.42 11.58 10.53
N GLU A 533 -2.20 11.90 11.57
CA GLU A 533 -3.65 11.70 11.60
C GLU A 533 -4.40 12.58 10.58
#